data_AF-L2G2X7-F1
#
_entry.id   AF-L2G2X7-F1
#
_cell.length_a   1.000
_cell.length_b   1.000
_cell.length_c   1.000
_cell.angle_alpha   90.00
_cell.angle_beta   90.00
_cell.angle_gamma   90.00
#
_symmetry.space_group_name_H-M   'P 1'
#
loop_
_entity.id
_entity.type
_entity.pdbx_description
1 polymer ?
#
loop_
_entity_poly.entity_id
_entity_poly.type
_entity_poly.pdbx_seq_one_letter_code
_entity_poly.pdbx_strand_id
1 'polypeptide(L)'
;MSDSGTSSADIITYIGVPLAVLGVLPILYNTVATLAARSRILRMLRHARLTALTRSDVVNRVIEVDLPRYAVTPWDRFDNREEYWSLARHPSSIPGGSWTVFNWRTNTIGLKTQRVEYADQLCQPQVDVSFDELICYLLDLGAVPDPHGWRLLRSTGLWTPVGCTLMKSPDDQEKALAIASLNDSDGHLSLSLSWSSHWTTRSYESLPPYWVRLPPAPVIDSNEISEDTITEERDTETKDDAGGTKKAPSYTSSLDSISRAVATNAHKPIACKISSHGLISAIPEDDDHPTTSLYIEHVRVPGSTILWNYRIPADILAFARGSSVPCGVLELLGIVGDSQTPEWASKHDDSRHHLDLMSRRMREQRNAMAAESRMSQADREHAARDRMRMENEQRLDDLRDRMRLDTQRRETRAHEAIQSPKWDAALVASHNLRWLQQHGLVSSDPISGSLRAVAAGLLHRMILDGEFAGEMSRMLDQWKAWAAAACASRISRRSGRA
;
A
#
# COMPACT_ATOMS: atom_id res chain seq x y z
N MET A 1 -30.74 -109.53 -14.91
CA MET A 1 -30.42 -108.21 -15.51
C MET A 1 -29.60 -107.46 -14.48
N SER A 2 -28.62 -106.68 -14.91
CA SER A 2 -27.48 -106.21 -14.11
C SER A 2 -27.84 -105.25 -12.98
N ASP A 3 -27.34 -105.52 -11.77
CA ASP A 3 -27.36 -104.59 -10.65
C ASP A 3 -26.53 -103.33 -10.98
N SER A 4 -27.21 -102.21 -11.21
CA SER A 4 -26.59 -100.90 -11.40
C SER A 4 -26.17 -100.32 -10.06
N GLY A 5 -25.07 -100.83 -9.51
CA GLY A 5 -24.46 -100.29 -8.29
C GLY A 5 -23.95 -98.87 -8.53
N THR A 6 -24.66 -97.88 -8.00
CA THR A 6 -24.14 -96.51 -7.86
C THR A 6 -22.95 -96.53 -6.91
N SER A 7 -21.74 -96.46 -7.45
CA SER A 7 -20.53 -96.47 -6.64
C SER A 7 -20.53 -95.26 -5.72
N SER A 8 -20.09 -95.44 -4.46
CA SER A 8 -19.87 -94.31 -3.55
C SER A 8 -18.87 -93.30 -4.14
N ALA A 9 -17.95 -93.76 -5.01
CA ALA A 9 -17.06 -92.91 -5.78
C ALA A 9 -17.81 -91.98 -6.78
N ASP A 10 -18.88 -92.45 -7.41
CA ASP A 10 -19.65 -91.64 -8.37
C ASP A 10 -20.38 -90.51 -7.63
N ILE A 11 -20.99 -90.81 -6.49
CA ILE A 11 -21.68 -89.80 -5.65
C ILE A 11 -20.68 -88.72 -5.17
N ILE A 12 -19.49 -89.13 -4.74
CA ILE A 12 -18.43 -88.20 -4.34
C ILE A 12 -17.97 -87.33 -5.53
N THR A 13 -17.81 -87.92 -6.72
CA THR A 13 -17.27 -87.23 -7.90
C THR A 13 -18.29 -86.28 -8.54
N TYR A 14 -19.55 -86.70 -8.68
CA TYR A 14 -20.59 -85.92 -9.37
C TYR A 14 -21.39 -84.98 -8.46
N ILE A 15 -21.44 -85.23 -7.15
CA ILE A 15 -22.17 -84.37 -6.20
C ILE A 15 -21.19 -83.74 -5.18
N GLY A 16 -20.33 -84.55 -4.57
CA GLY A 16 -19.39 -84.10 -3.54
C GLY A 16 -18.41 -83.02 -4.03
N VAL A 17 -17.75 -83.24 -5.19
CA VAL A 17 -16.79 -82.27 -5.75
C VAL A 17 -17.46 -80.95 -6.15
N PRO A 18 -18.56 -80.90 -6.91
CA PRO A 18 -19.25 -79.63 -7.19
C PRO A 18 -19.74 -78.91 -5.93
N LEU A 19 -20.23 -79.63 -4.92
CA LEU A 19 -20.69 -79.01 -3.66
C LEU A 19 -19.52 -78.41 -2.87
N ALA A 20 -18.36 -79.09 -2.84
CA ALA A 20 -17.14 -78.55 -2.24
C ALA A 20 -16.62 -77.31 -3.01
N VAL A 21 -16.65 -77.33 -4.34
CA VAL A 21 -16.31 -76.16 -5.17
C VAL A 21 -17.26 -74.99 -4.88
N LEU A 22 -18.57 -75.22 -4.79
CA LEU A 22 -19.54 -74.19 -4.41
C LEU A 22 -19.30 -73.63 -3.00
N GLY A 23 -18.83 -74.44 -2.04
CA GLY A 23 -18.44 -73.98 -0.71
C GLY A 23 -17.19 -73.10 -0.70
N VAL A 24 -16.23 -73.33 -1.61
CA VAL A 24 -14.97 -72.57 -1.71
C VAL A 24 -15.08 -71.35 -2.63
N LEU A 25 -16.06 -71.33 -3.56
CA LEU A 25 -16.27 -70.25 -4.53
C LEU A 25 -16.41 -68.84 -3.91
N PRO A 26 -17.12 -68.63 -2.78
CA PRO A 26 -17.18 -67.33 -2.11
C PRO A 26 -15.80 -66.84 -1.60
N ILE A 27 -14.96 -67.77 -1.14
CA ILE A 27 -13.59 -67.48 -0.66
C ILE A 27 -12.71 -67.10 -1.86
N LEU A 28 -12.78 -67.86 -2.95
CA LEU A 28 -12.09 -67.54 -4.21
C LEU A 28 -12.53 -66.20 -4.80
N TYR A 29 -13.83 -65.88 -4.76
CA TYR A 29 -14.33 -64.57 -5.18
C TYR A 29 -13.74 -63.45 -4.32
N ASN A 30 -13.70 -63.62 -3.00
CA ASN A 30 -13.11 -62.63 -2.07
C ASN A 30 -11.60 -62.44 -2.30
N THR A 31 -10.84 -63.52 -2.55
CA THR A 31 -9.39 -63.44 -2.82
C THR A 31 -9.10 -62.75 -4.15
N VAL A 32 -9.87 -63.06 -5.21
CA VAL A 32 -9.73 -62.40 -6.52
C VAL A 32 -10.14 -60.93 -6.46
N ALA A 33 -11.23 -60.60 -5.75
CA ALA A 33 -11.69 -59.22 -5.58
C ALA A 33 -10.68 -58.37 -4.78
N THR A 34 -10.10 -58.89 -3.70
CA THR A 34 -9.06 -58.17 -2.91
C THR A 34 -7.81 -57.95 -3.74
N LEU A 35 -7.35 -58.97 -4.46
CA LEU A 35 -6.18 -58.85 -5.33
C LEU A 35 -6.41 -57.82 -6.45
N ALA A 36 -7.59 -57.83 -7.08
CA ALA A 36 -7.97 -56.87 -8.10
C ALA A 36 -8.02 -55.44 -7.55
N ALA A 37 -8.71 -55.21 -6.42
CA ALA A 37 -8.79 -53.90 -5.76
C ALA A 37 -7.41 -53.39 -5.33
N ARG A 38 -6.58 -54.24 -4.71
CA ARG A 38 -5.18 -53.91 -4.37
C ARG A 38 -4.35 -53.57 -5.59
N SER A 39 -4.51 -54.28 -6.70
CA SER A 39 -3.79 -53.99 -7.95
C SER A 39 -4.20 -52.63 -8.55
N ARG A 40 -5.48 -52.24 -8.43
CA ARG A 40 -6.00 -50.93 -8.83
C ARG A 40 -5.44 -49.82 -7.95
N ILE A 41 -5.45 -50.00 -6.62
CA ILE A 41 -4.87 -49.05 -5.65
C ILE A 41 -3.37 -48.87 -5.90
N LEU A 42 -2.60 -49.95 -6.02
CA LEU A 42 -1.16 -49.89 -6.34
C LEU A 42 -0.88 -49.31 -7.73
N ARG A 43 -1.81 -49.40 -8.69
CA ARG A 43 -1.69 -48.70 -9.97
C ARG A 43 -1.92 -47.20 -9.79
N MET A 44 -2.96 -46.78 -9.08
CA MET A 44 -3.26 -45.37 -8.79
C MET A 44 -2.11 -44.69 -8.02
N LEU A 45 -1.61 -45.32 -6.96
CA LEU A 45 -0.48 -44.81 -6.16
C LEU A 45 0.79 -44.60 -7.00
N ARG A 46 1.11 -45.54 -7.90
CA ARG A 46 2.25 -45.40 -8.83
C ARG A 46 2.08 -44.26 -9.84
N HIS A 47 0.86 -44.03 -10.34
CA HIS A 47 0.60 -42.90 -11.25
C HIS A 47 0.68 -41.56 -10.50
N ALA A 48 0.23 -41.50 -9.26
CA ALA A 48 0.34 -40.34 -8.38
C ALA A 48 1.73 -40.18 -7.72
N ARG A 49 2.69 -41.09 -7.97
CA ARG A 49 4.04 -41.14 -7.36
C ARG A 49 4.05 -41.11 -5.82
N LEU A 50 2.98 -41.58 -5.18
CA LEU A 50 2.90 -41.63 -3.72
C LEU A 50 3.58 -42.89 -3.16
N THR A 51 4.45 -42.69 -2.18
CA THR A 51 4.99 -43.76 -1.33
C THR A 51 3.95 -44.10 -0.26
N ALA A 52 3.42 -45.33 -0.30
CA ALA A 52 2.36 -45.77 0.60
C ALA A 52 2.55 -47.25 0.99
N LEU A 53 2.30 -47.59 2.25
CA LEU A 53 2.27 -48.98 2.69
C LEU A 53 0.87 -49.54 2.49
N THR A 54 0.74 -50.71 1.84
CA THR A 54 -0.56 -51.36 1.61
C THR A 54 -0.63 -52.70 2.34
N ARG A 55 -1.61 -52.83 3.24
CA ARG A 55 -1.95 -54.07 3.95
C ARG A 55 -3.34 -54.50 3.50
N SER A 56 -3.54 -55.78 3.22
CA SER A 56 -4.80 -56.29 2.67
C SER A 56 -5.31 -57.46 3.48
N ASP A 57 -6.51 -57.31 4.05
CA ASP A 57 -7.24 -58.37 4.72
C ASP A 57 -8.30 -58.94 3.76
N VAL A 58 -8.07 -60.18 3.34
CA VAL A 58 -8.93 -60.92 2.41
C VAL A 58 -10.21 -61.41 3.08
N VAL A 59 -10.19 -61.65 4.39
CA VAL A 59 -11.33 -62.15 5.16
C VAL A 59 -12.31 -61.01 5.40
N ASN A 60 -11.81 -59.87 5.89
CA ASN A 60 -12.63 -58.70 6.18
C ASN A 60 -12.92 -57.82 4.96
N ARG A 61 -12.43 -58.18 3.76
CA ARG A 61 -12.64 -57.44 2.49
C ARG A 61 -12.13 -55.99 2.52
N VAL A 62 -11.01 -55.78 3.23
CA VAL A 62 -10.51 -54.46 3.62
C VAL A 62 -9.07 -54.28 3.14
N ILE A 63 -8.75 -53.09 2.65
CA ILE A 63 -7.39 -52.70 2.31
C ILE A 63 -7.03 -51.47 3.14
N GLU A 64 -6.05 -51.63 4.03
CA GLU A 64 -5.47 -50.52 4.79
C GLU A 64 -4.32 -49.92 3.98
N VAL A 65 -4.32 -48.60 3.81
CA VAL A 65 -3.30 -47.86 3.07
C VAL A 65 -2.75 -46.75 3.96
N ASP A 66 -1.48 -46.84 4.34
CA ASP A 66 -0.80 -45.80 5.09
C ASP A 66 -0.28 -44.74 4.10
N LEU A 67 -0.84 -43.53 4.15
CA LEU A 67 -0.48 -42.38 3.31
C LEU A 67 0.23 -41.29 4.14
N PRO A 68 1.28 -40.64 3.63
CA PRO A 68 1.91 -39.52 4.32
C PRO A 68 1.00 -38.28 4.39
N ARG A 69 0.90 -37.67 5.58
CA ARG A 69 0.34 -36.32 5.79
C ARG A 69 1.46 -35.30 5.62
N TYR A 70 1.22 -34.29 4.79
CA TYR A 70 2.18 -33.21 4.53
C TYR A 70 1.72 -31.90 5.18
N ALA A 71 2.69 -31.06 5.54
CA ALA A 71 2.52 -29.61 5.48
C ALA A 71 3.08 -29.11 4.15
N VAL A 72 2.43 -28.09 3.60
CA VAL A 72 2.92 -27.33 2.45
C VAL A 72 3.10 -25.86 2.81
N THR A 73 4.18 -25.29 2.31
CA THR A 73 4.35 -23.84 2.20
C THR A 73 4.61 -23.51 0.73
N PRO A 74 4.21 -22.33 0.23
CA PRO A 74 4.67 -21.87 -1.08
C PRO A 74 6.21 -21.77 -1.08
N TRP A 75 6.79 -21.76 -2.29
CA TRP A 75 8.20 -21.39 -2.47
C TRP A 75 8.42 -19.90 -2.19
N ASP A 76 9.67 -19.46 -2.07
CA ASP A 76 9.93 -18.02 -2.01
C ASP A 76 9.71 -17.38 -3.39
N ARG A 77 8.95 -16.29 -3.43
CA ARG A 77 8.55 -15.58 -4.66
C ARG A 77 9.74 -14.98 -5.42
N PHE A 78 10.82 -14.64 -4.73
CA PHE A 78 11.99 -13.94 -5.28
C PHE A 78 13.16 -14.89 -5.55
N ASP A 79 13.44 -15.82 -4.63
CA ASP A 79 14.53 -16.78 -4.75
C ASP A 79 14.18 -17.96 -5.68
N ASN A 80 12.93 -18.41 -5.69
CA ASN A 80 12.46 -19.60 -6.42
C ASN A 80 11.40 -19.21 -7.48
N ARG A 81 11.77 -18.29 -8.38
CA ARG A 81 10.85 -17.71 -9.37
C ARG A 81 10.20 -18.77 -10.27
N GLU A 82 10.96 -19.74 -10.78
CA GLU A 82 10.41 -20.77 -11.68
C GLU A 82 9.42 -21.68 -10.97
N GLU A 83 9.73 -22.14 -9.76
CA GLU A 83 8.86 -23.02 -8.98
C GLU A 83 7.60 -22.30 -8.47
N TYR A 84 7.72 -21.03 -8.06
CA TYR A 84 6.61 -20.25 -7.51
C TYR A 84 5.51 -19.99 -8.54
N TRP A 85 5.89 -19.55 -9.74
CA TRP A 85 4.96 -19.12 -10.79
C TRP A 85 4.48 -20.26 -11.70
N SER A 86 5.09 -21.45 -11.62
CA SER A 86 4.69 -22.62 -12.41
C SER A 86 3.78 -23.57 -11.62
N LEU A 87 2.87 -24.22 -12.36
CA LEU A 87 2.04 -25.30 -11.83
C LEU A 87 2.81 -26.62 -11.77
N ALA A 88 2.33 -27.54 -10.95
CA ALA A 88 2.88 -28.89 -10.88
C ALA A 88 2.75 -29.58 -12.24
N ARG A 89 3.87 -30.11 -12.77
CA ARG A 89 3.90 -30.80 -14.08
C ARG A 89 3.01 -32.06 -14.10
N HIS A 90 2.77 -32.65 -12.94
CA HIS A 90 2.02 -33.89 -12.76
C HIS A 90 1.09 -33.79 -11.53
N PRO A 91 -0.04 -33.08 -11.63
CA PRO A 91 -1.04 -33.05 -10.56
C PRO A 91 -1.60 -34.46 -10.36
N SER A 92 -1.91 -34.81 -9.11
CA SER A 92 -2.45 -36.12 -8.79
C SER A 92 -3.95 -36.22 -9.12
N SER A 93 -4.36 -37.34 -9.70
CA SER A 93 -5.75 -37.62 -10.08
C SER A 93 -6.55 -38.37 -9.00
N ILE A 94 -6.01 -38.47 -7.79
CA ILE A 94 -6.66 -39.12 -6.65
C ILE A 94 -7.54 -38.08 -5.92
N PRO A 95 -8.80 -38.38 -5.57
CA PRO A 95 -9.64 -37.47 -4.79
C PRO A 95 -8.96 -36.96 -3.52
N GLY A 96 -9.22 -35.71 -3.14
CA GLY A 96 -8.52 -35.03 -2.04
C GLY A 96 -7.14 -34.45 -2.42
N GLY A 97 -6.56 -34.86 -3.56
CA GLY A 97 -5.24 -34.40 -4.01
C GLY A 97 -5.22 -33.04 -4.71
N SER A 98 -6.25 -32.20 -4.62
CA SER A 98 -6.31 -30.95 -5.41
C SER A 98 -5.22 -29.95 -5.06
N TRP A 99 -4.66 -30.01 -3.84
CA TRP A 99 -3.48 -29.23 -3.46
C TRP A 99 -2.26 -29.54 -4.36
N THR A 100 -2.14 -30.75 -4.92
CA THR A 100 -1.02 -31.14 -5.82
C THR A 100 -1.00 -30.44 -7.18
N VAL A 101 -1.93 -29.50 -7.44
CA VAL A 101 -1.94 -28.67 -8.66
C VAL A 101 -0.83 -27.61 -8.65
N PHE A 102 -0.40 -27.15 -7.48
CA PHE A 102 0.71 -26.21 -7.34
C PHE A 102 2.03 -26.87 -6.96
N ASN A 103 3.14 -26.21 -7.28
CA ASN A 103 4.45 -26.58 -6.78
C ASN A 103 4.61 -26.07 -5.34
N TRP A 104 4.55 -26.99 -4.38
CA TRP A 104 4.74 -26.69 -2.96
C TRP A 104 6.09 -27.16 -2.46
N ARG A 105 6.62 -26.48 -1.44
CA ARG A 105 7.62 -27.05 -0.54
C ARG A 105 6.90 -27.99 0.44
N THR A 106 7.08 -29.29 0.26
CA THR A 106 6.41 -30.34 1.06
C THR A 106 7.27 -30.82 2.22
N ASN A 107 6.69 -30.85 3.42
CA ASN A 107 7.30 -31.43 4.62
C ASN A 107 6.41 -32.56 5.15
N THR A 108 6.93 -33.77 5.37
CA THR A 108 6.15 -34.88 5.95
C THR A 108 5.96 -34.68 7.46
N ILE A 109 4.72 -34.53 7.93
CA ILE A 109 4.41 -34.43 9.36
C ILE A 109 4.15 -35.81 9.98
N GLY A 110 3.50 -36.72 9.23
CA GLY A 110 3.11 -38.02 9.77
C GLY A 110 2.52 -38.96 8.73
N LEU A 111 1.81 -39.99 9.21
CA LEU A 111 1.14 -41.00 8.40
C LEU A 111 -0.34 -41.08 8.80
N LYS A 112 -1.22 -41.30 7.82
CA LYS A 112 -2.64 -41.57 7.99
C LYS A 112 -2.98 -42.93 7.39
N THR A 113 -3.44 -43.86 8.20
CA THR A 113 -3.99 -45.13 7.74
C THR A 113 -5.43 -44.92 7.24
N GLN A 114 -5.66 -45.07 5.93
CA GLN A 114 -7.01 -45.13 5.36
C GLN A 114 -7.44 -46.58 5.22
N ARG A 115 -8.54 -46.96 5.88
CA ARG A 115 -9.24 -48.22 5.64
C ARG A 115 -10.16 -48.05 4.43
N VAL A 116 -9.94 -48.83 3.37
CA VAL A 116 -10.71 -48.79 2.12
C VAL A 116 -11.46 -50.11 1.95
N GLU A 117 -12.80 -50.04 1.94
CA GLU A 117 -13.67 -51.16 1.58
C GLU A 117 -13.95 -51.15 0.07
N TYR A 118 -14.49 -52.23 -0.51
CA TYR A 118 -14.64 -52.34 -1.98
C TYR A 118 -15.52 -51.27 -2.65
N ALA A 119 -16.43 -50.65 -1.89
CA ALA A 119 -17.27 -49.55 -2.36
C ALA A 119 -16.57 -48.18 -2.27
N ASP A 120 -15.55 -48.05 -1.42
CA ASP A 120 -14.89 -46.79 -1.13
C ASP A 120 -13.77 -46.49 -2.12
N GLN A 121 -13.57 -45.20 -2.38
CA GLN A 121 -12.45 -44.72 -3.17
C GLN A 121 -11.30 -44.29 -2.26
N LEU A 122 -10.08 -44.66 -2.64
CA LEU A 122 -8.87 -44.11 -2.02
C LEU A 122 -8.83 -42.58 -2.19
N CYS A 123 -8.63 -41.86 -1.09
CA CYS A 123 -8.51 -40.41 -1.07
C CYS A 123 -7.14 -40.03 -0.51
N GLN A 124 -6.55 -38.94 -0.99
CA GLN A 124 -5.37 -38.36 -0.33
C GLN A 124 -5.77 -37.70 1.00
N PRO A 125 -4.90 -37.74 2.02
CA PRO A 125 -5.12 -37.02 3.27
C PRO A 125 -5.15 -35.50 3.03
N GLN A 126 -5.83 -34.78 3.92
CA GLN A 126 -5.73 -33.33 3.97
C GLN A 126 -4.28 -32.91 4.30
N VAL A 127 -3.93 -31.69 3.89
CA VAL A 127 -2.59 -31.11 4.01
C VAL A 127 -2.70 -29.80 4.77
N ASP A 128 -1.77 -29.58 5.70
CA ASP A 128 -1.71 -28.34 6.48
C ASP A 128 -0.97 -27.25 5.71
N VAL A 129 -1.50 -26.04 5.71
CA VAL A 129 -0.93 -24.85 5.05
C VAL A 129 -1.23 -23.60 5.88
N SER A 130 -0.32 -22.63 5.91
CA SER A 130 -0.61 -21.35 6.55
C SER A 130 -1.65 -20.59 5.73
N PHE A 131 -2.76 -20.21 6.38
CA PHE A 131 -3.91 -19.64 5.68
C PHE A 131 -3.60 -18.30 5.01
N ASP A 132 -2.77 -17.47 5.64
CA ASP A 132 -2.30 -16.20 5.08
C ASP A 132 -1.39 -16.40 3.86
N GLU A 133 -0.42 -17.31 3.94
CA GLU A 133 0.47 -17.66 2.83
C GLU A 133 -0.30 -18.19 1.61
N LEU A 134 -1.29 -19.07 1.82
CA LEU A 134 -2.16 -19.59 0.76
C LEU A 134 -2.91 -18.47 0.05
N ILE A 135 -3.50 -17.52 0.80
CA ILE A 135 -4.27 -16.42 0.22
C ILE A 135 -3.35 -15.45 -0.52
N CYS A 136 -2.18 -15.11 0.03
CA CYS A 136 -1.18 -14.31 -0.67
C CYS A 136 -0.72 -14.98 -1.98
N TYR A 137 -0.43 -16.28 -1.95
CA TYR A 137 -0.03 -17.05 -3.13
C TYR A 137 -1.12 -17.05 -4.22
N LEU A 138 -2.38 -17.29 -3.87
CA LEU A 138 -3.49 -17.28 -4.82
C LEU A 138 -3.76 -15.88 -5.39
N LEU A 139 -3.65 -14.82 -4.58
CA LEU A 139 -3.73 -13.44 -5.05
C LEU A 139 -2.61 -13.10 -6.04
N ASP A 140 -1.40 -13.62 -5.80
CA ASP A 140 -0.24 -13.40 -6.67
C ASP A 140 -0.41 -14.10 -8.02
N LEU A 141 -1.03 -15.29 -8.06
CA LEU A 141 -1.39 -15.97 -9.32
C LEU A 141 -2.56 -15.31 -10.08
N GLY A 142 -3.34 -14.43 -9.42
CA GLY A 142 -4.43 -13.65 -10.03
C GLY A 142 -5.84 -13.97 -9.53
N ALA A 143 -6.00 -14.74 -8.46
CA ALA A 143 -7.30 -15.04 -7.87
C ALA A 143 -7.98 -13.78 -7.31
N VAL A 144 -9.31 -13.72 -7.38
CA VAL A 144 -10.11 -12.57 -6.91
C VAL A 144 -10.84 -12.94 -5.60
N PRO A 145 -10.71 -12.18 -4.50
CA PRO A 145 -11.39 -12.50 -3.25
C PRO A 145 -12.90 -12.19 -3.31
N ASP A 146 -13.75 -13.13 -2.89
CA ASP A 146 -15.21 -12.95 -2.90
C ASP A 146 -15.71 -12.19 -1.65
N PRO A 147 -16.26 -10.96 -1.76
CA PRO A 147 -16.63 -10.16 -0.59
C PRO A 147 -17.75 -10.76 0.26
N HIS A 148 -18.55 -11.69 -0.28
CA HIS A 148 -19.62 -12.35 0.45
C HIS A 148 -19.07 -13.48 1.32
N GLY A 149 -18.29 -14.40 0.75
CA GLY A 149 -17.67 -15.49 1.51
C GLY A 149 -16.73 -15.02 2.61
N TRP A 150 -15.91 -13.99 2.36
CA TRP A 150 -15.05 -13.38 3.39
C TRP A 150 -15.85 -12.76 4.54
N ARG A 151 -17.05 -12.22 4.26
CA ARG A 151 -17.95 -11.69 5.30
C ARG A 151 -18.57 -12.82 6.13
N LEU A 152 -18.96 -13.91 5.47
CA LEU A 152 -19.58 -15.07 6.12
C LEU A 152 -18.57 -15.83 6.99
N LEU A 153 -17.35 -16.05 6.50
CA LEU A 153 -16.24 -16.63 7.27
C LEU A 153 -15.93 -15.78 8.51
N ARG A 154 -15.94 -14.44 8.38
CA ARG A 154 -15.74 -13.52 9.50
C ARG A 154 -16.87 -13.59 10.54
N SER A 155 -18.12 -13.83 10.14
CA SER A 155 -19.27 -13.84 11.05
C SER A 155 -19.56 -15.21 11.67
N THR A 156 -19.20 -16.31 11.00
CA THR A 156 -19.52 -17.68 11.44
C THR A 156 -18.29 -18.51 11.84
N GLY A 157 -17.07 -18.05 11.53
CA GLY A 157 -15.84 -18.78 11.80
C GLY A 157 -15.85 -20.15 11.13
N LEU A 158 -15.44 -21.19 11.87
CA LEU A 158 -15.39 -22.58 11.38
C LEU A 158 -16.76 -23.16 10.96
N TRP A 159 -17.88 -22.52 11.33
CA TRP A 159 -19.24 -22.93 10.96
C TRP A 159 -19.72 -22.37 9.61
N THR A 160 -18.80 -21.91 8.76
CA THR A 160 -19.16 -21.44 7.41
C THR A 160 -19.71 -22.62 6.59
N PRO A 161 -20.80 -22.47 5.82
CA PRO A 161 -21.34 -23.57 5.01
C PRO A 161 -20.35 -24.08 3.96
N VAL A 162 -20.30 -25.40 3.80
CA VAL A 162 -19.50 -26.09 2.78
C VAL A 162 -19.89 -25.58 1.38
N GLY A 163 -18.90 -25.36 0.52
CA GLY A 163 -19.06 -24.80 -0.82
C GLY A 163 -19.14 -23.27 -0.87
N CYS A 164 -19.04 -22.58 0.27
CA CYS A 164 -18.86 -21.12 0.32
C CYS A 164 -17.54 -20.72 -0.36
N THR A 165 -17.60 -19.82 -1.34
CA THR A 165 -16.45 -19.35 -2.12
C THR A 165 -15.69 -18.28 -1.36
N LEU A 166 -14.38 -18.44 -1.13
CA LEU A 166 -13.50 -17.40 -0.58
C LEU A 166 -12.73 -16.66 -1.67
N MET A 167 -12.34 -17.36 -2.73
CA MET A 167 -11.66 -16.78 -3.90
C MET A 167 -12.22 -17.39 -5.18
N LYS A 168 -12.26 -16.58 -6.23
CA LYS A 168 -12.71 -16.93 -7.57
C LYS A 168 -11.56 -16.92 -8.57
N SER A 169 -11.79 -17.51 -9.75
CA SER A 169 -10.91 -17.38 -10.91
C SER A 169 -10.77 -15.89 -11.32
N PRO A 170 -9.73 -15.53 -12.11
CA PRO A 170 -9.57 -14.17 -12.63
C PRO A 170 -10.79 -13.65 -13.40
N ASP A 171 -11.55 -14.57 -14.03
CA ASP A 171 -12.74 -14.28 -14.84
C ASP A 171 -14.05 -14.16 -14.00
N ASP A 172 -13.95 -14.20 -12.67
CA ASP A 172 -15.06 -14.16 -11.69
C ASP A 172 -16.09 -15.33 -11.79
N GLN A 173 -15.91 -16.27 -12.73
CA GLN A 173 -16.87 -17.36 -12.99
C GLN A 173 -16.71 -18.58 -12.08
N GLU A 174 -15.47 -19.05 -11.87
CA GLU A 174 -15.21 -20.32 -11.20
C GLU A 174 -14.72 -20.12 -9.76
N LYS A 175 -14.93 -21.13 -8.92
CA LYS A 175 -14.46 -21.13 -7.52
C LYS A 175 -12.99 -21.55 -7.50
N ALA A 176 -12.08 -20.64 -7.15
CA ALA A 176 -10.67 -20.97 -6.98
C ALA A 176 -10.40 -21.59 -5.60
N LEU A 177 -10.97 -20.97 -4.55
CA LEU A 177 -10.88 -21.45 -3.18
C LEU A 177 -12.28 -21.42 -2.55
N ALA A 178 -12.71 -22.56 -2.02
CA ALA A 178 -13.98 -22.70 -1.31
C ALA A 178 -13.81 -23.53 -0.03
N ILE A 179 -14.80 -23.47 0.85
CA ILE A 179 -14.80 -24.20 2.12
C ILE A 179 -15.22 -25.65 1.89
N ALA A 180 -14.42 -26.61 2.35
CA ALA A 180 -14.65 -28.03 2.19
C ALA A 180 -15.38 -28.64 3.40
N SER A 181 -15.74 -29.92 3.31
CA SER A 181 -16.36 -30.65 4.42
C SER A 181 -15.37 -30.90 5.56
N LEU A 182 -15.80 -30.65 6.80
CA LEU A 182 -15.01 -30.79 8.03
C LEU A 182 -14.80 -32.26 8.47
N ASN A 183 -15.18 -33.26 7.66
CA ASN A 183 -15.17 -34.69 8.02
C ASN A 183 -13.79 -35.26 8.40
N ASP A 184 -12.72 -34.47 8.30
CA ASP A 184 -11.34 -34.86 8.58
C ASP A 184 -10.46 -33.69 9.09
N SER A 185 -11.07 -32.58 9.55
CA SER A 185 -10.33 -31.44 10.11
C SER A 185 -10.29 -31.49 11.63
N ASP A 186 -9.08 -31.57 12.19
CA ASP A 186 -8.77 -31.60 13.63
C ASP A 186 -9.06 -30.25 14.35
N GLY A 187 -10.25 -29.67 14.17
CA GLY A 187 -10.60 -28.32 14.63
C GLY A 187 -10.13 -27.18 13.71
N HIS A 188 -9.61 -27.52 12.52
CA HIS A 188 -9.13 -26.56 11.51
C HIS A 188 -10.18 -26.25 10.43
N LEU A 189 -9.93 -25.22 9.62
CA LEU A 189 -10.77 -24.89 8.46
C LEU A 189 -10.38 -25.75 7.26
N SER A 190 -11.21 -26.73 6.87
CA SER A 190 -11.01 -27.47 5.61
C SER A 190 -11.30 -26.58 4.40
N LEU A 191 -10.40 -26.58 3.42
CA LEU A 191 -10.51 -25.82 2.17
C LEU A 191 -10.43 -26.75 0.96
N SER A 192 -11.26 -26.50 -0.04
CA SER A 192 -11.19 -27.11 -1.37
C SER A 192 -10.61 -26.11 -2.35
N LEU A 193 -9.47 -26.46 -2.93
CA LEU A 193 -8.85 -25.75 -4.03
C LEU A 193 -9.30 -26.35 -5.38
N SER A 194 -9.58 -25.48 -6.34
CA SER A 194 -9.65 -25.79 -7.77
C SER A 194 -8.86 -24.72 -8.53
N TRP A 195 -7.95 -25.12 -9.43
CA TRP A 195 -7.16 -24.18 -10.22
C TRP A 195 -6.95 -24.70 -11.64
N SER A 196 -7.00 -23.82 -12.63
CA SER A 196 -6.78 -24.16 -14.04
C SER A 196 -5.55 -23.45 -14.59
N SER A 197 -4.85 -24.08 -15.54
CA SER A 197 -3.57 -23.57 -16.07
C SER A 197 -3.67 -22.24 -16.82
N HIS A 198 -4.87 -21.88 -17.29
CA HIS A 198 -5.11 -20.61 -17.97
C HIS A 198 -5.42 -19.44 -17.01
N TRP A 199 -5.56 -19.70 -15.70
CA TRP A 199 -5.84 -18.65 -14.70
C TRP A 199 -4.59 -17.93 -14.19
N THR A 200 -3.41 -18.50 -14.41
CA THR A 200 -2.14 -17.85 -14.06
C THR A 200 -1.88 -16.70 -15.04
N THR A 201 -2.47 -15.55 -14.73
CA THR A 201 -2.46 -14.32 -15.56
C THR A 201 -1.33 -13.36 -15.18
N ARG A 202 -0.63 -13.66 -14.07
CA ARG A 202 0.39 -12.84 -13.43
C ARG A 202 1.77 -13.50 -13.51
N SER A 203 2.80 -12.67 -13.52
CA SER A 203 4.22 -13.05 -13.66
C SER A 203 5.09 -12.40 -12.58
N TYR A 204 6.40 -12.72 -12.56
CA TYR A 204 7.37 -12.13 -11.63
C TYR A 204 7.37 -10.58 -11.64
N GLU A 205 7.13 -9.97 -12.80
CA GLU A 205 7.03 -8.51 -13.02
C GLU A 205 5.78 -7.90 -12.36
N SER A 206 4.72 -8.69 -12.20
CA SER A 206 3.50 -8.23 -11.55
C SER A 206 3.69 -8.21 -10.04
N LEU A 207 3.75 -7.01 -9.48
CA LEU A 207 3.81 -6.82 -8.04
C LEU A 207 2.55 -7.38 -7.36
N PRO A 208 2.70 -7.99 -6.17
CA PRO A 208 1.54 -8.44 -5.39
C PRO A 208 0.60 -7.28 -5.04
N PRO A 209 -0.68 -7.52 -4.77
CA PRO A 209 -1.62 -6.47 -4.37
C PRO A 209 -1.27 -5.78 -3.05
N TYR A 210 -0.35 -6.35 -2.26
CA TYR A 210 0.23 -5.78 -1.04
C TYR A 210 1.58 -5.07 -1.26
N TRP A 211 1.98 -4.81 -2.52
CA TRP A 211 3.15 -4.00 -2.86
C TRP A 211 2.78 -2.82 -3.76
N VAL A 212 3.49 -1.70 -3.59
CA VAL A 212 3.33 -0.49 -4.40
C VAL A 212 4.68 -0.13 -5.02
N ARG A 213 4.70 0.11 -6.33
CA ARG A 213 5.86 0.68 -7.04
C ARG A 213 5.84 2.20 -6.87
N LEU A 214 6.90 2.75 -6.29
CA LEU A 214 7.13 4.19 -6.24
C LEU A 214 8.19 4.56 -7.29
N PRO A 215 7.83 5.25 -8.38
CA PRO A 215 8.82 5.79 -9.30
C PRO A 215 9.68 6.86 -8.60
N PRO A 216 10.92 7.07 -9.06
CA PRO A 216 11.71 8.23 -8.63
C PRO A 216 11.01 9.54 -9.01
N ALA A 217 11.37 10.63 -8.33
CA ALA A 217 10.95 11.96 -8.77
C ALA A 217 11.48 12.23 -10.20
N PRO A 218 10.68 12.86 -11.09
CA PRO A 218 11.14 13.18 -12.42
C PRO A 218 12.32 14.16 -12.34
N VAL A 219 13.44 13.78 -12.96
CA VAL A 219 14.58 14.68 -13.11
C VAL A 219 14.16 15.79 -14.07
N ILE A 220 14.40 17.03 -13.66
CA ILE A 220 14.24 18.20 -14.52
C ILE A 220 15.60 18.39 -15.18
N ASP A 221 15.67 18.33 -16.50
CA ASP A 221 16.90 18.56 -17.26
C ASP A 221 17.35 20.02 -17.12
N SER A 222 18.11 20.31 -16.06
CA SER A 222 18.62 21.62 -15.71
C SER A 222 19.83 22.01 -16.59
N ASN A 223 19.59 22.20 -17.89
CA ASN A 223 20.60 22.64 -18.86
C ASN A 223 20.55 24.14 -19.21
N GLU A 224 19.63 24.91 -18.62
CA GLU A 224 19.45 26.35 -18.93
C GLU A 224 19.31 27.25 -17.67
N ILE A 225 20.02 26.94 -16.58
CA ILE A 225 20.24 27.92 -15.50
C ILE A 225 21.74 28.13 -15.33
N SER A 226 22.18 29.31 -15.77
CA SER A 226 23.55 29.81 -15.81
C SER A 226 24.39 29.47 -14.59
N GLU A 227 25.49 28.74 -14.81
CA GLU A 227 26.66 28.77 -13.94
C GLU A 227 27.28 30.17 -13.98
N ASP A 228 27.10 30.94 -12.91
CA ASP A 228 27.99 32.07 -12.59
C ASP A 228 27.95 32.32 -11.07
N THR A 229 29.13 32.40 -10.44
CA THR A 229 29.36 32.46 -8.97
C THR A 229 28.95 31.18 -8.21
N ILE A 230 29.85 30.34 -7.69
CA ILE A 230 30.99 30.65 -6.80
C ILE A 230 32.13 29.63 -7.04
N THR A 231 33.35 30.15 -7.26
CA THR A 231 34.62 29.41 -7.21
C THR A 231 35.36 29.79 -5.92
N GLU A 232 36.39 29.01 -5.54
CA GLU A 232 37.25 29.17 -4.33
C GLU A 232 36.56 28.77 -3.00
N GLU A 233 37.12 27.98 -2.08
CA GLU A 233 38.39 27.26 -1.93
C GLU A 233 38.13 26.03 -0.99
N ARG A 234 38.94 24.96 -0.85
CA ARG A 234 40.31 24.63 -1.29
C ARG A 234 40.50 23.10 -1.29
N ASP A 235 41.35 22.54 -2.17
CA ASP A 235 41.92 21.19 -1.99
C ASP A 235 43.21 21.24 -1.16
N THR A 236 43.43 20.22 -0.31
CA THR A 236 44.77 19.79 0.10
C THR A 236 44.82 18.28 0.27
N GLU A 237 45.40 17.60 -0.71
CA GLU A 237 45.82 16.21 -0.56
C GLU A 237 46.99 16.10 0.44
N THR A 238 47.01 15.04 1.25
CA THR A 238 48.25 14.48 1.79
C THR A 238 48.15 12.96 1.83
N LYS A 239 49.18 12.30 1.29
CA LYS A 239 49.26 10.85 1.15
C LYS A 239 49.75 10.14 2.42
N ASP A 240 49.23 8.94 2.59
CA ASP A 240 49.89 7.72 3.11
C ASP A 240 50.79 7.82 4.35
N ASP A 241 50.36 7.18 5.44
CA ASP A 241 51.23 6.13 6.04
C ASP A 241 50.39 4.99 6.65
N ALA A 242 50.97 3.78 6.66
CA ALA A 242 50.29 2.54 7.03
C ALA A 242 50.49 2.18 8.51
N GLY A 243 49.39 1.96 9.25
CA GLY A 243 49.45 1.60 10.67
C GLY A 243 48.18 0.91 11.17
N GLY A 244 48.09 -0.40 10.95
CA GLY A 244 46.89 -1.17 11.31
C GLY A 244 46.65 -1.29 12.82
N THR A 245 45.54 -0.74 13.31
CA THR A 245 44.89 -1.17 14.56
C THR A 245 43.38 -1.26 14.38
N LYS A 246 42.79 -2.41 14.76
CA LYS A 246 41.36 -2.68 14.63
C LYS A 246 40.56 -1.80 15.60
N LYS A 247 39.90 -0.75 15.12
CA LYS A 247 38.83 -0.05 15.85
C LYS A 247 37.47 -0.63 15.47
N ALA A 248 36.58 -0.72 16.46
CA ALA A 248 35.20 -1.19 16.28
C ALA A 248 34.42 -0.26 15.31
N PRO A 249 33.39 -0.78 14.61
CA PRO A 249 32.60 0.03 13.68
C PRO A 249 31.92 1.17 14.43
N SER A 250 32.28 2.41 14.07
CA SER A 250 31.64 3.61 14.61
C SER A 250 30.34 3.90 13.87
N TYR A 251 29.36 4.45 14.60
CA TYR A 251 28.06 4.87 14.09
C TYR A 251 28.13 5.72 12.80
N THR A 252 29.22 6.47 12.62
CA THR A 252 29.51 7.27 11.43
C THR A 252 29.69 6.47 10.14
N SER A 253 30.28 5.27 10.16
CA SER A 253 30.46 4.47 8.93
C SER A 253 29.13 3.93 8.38
N SER A 254 28.12 3.79 9.24
CA SER A 254 26.77 3.40 8.83
C SER A 254 26.05 4.52 8.10
N LEU A 255 26.18 5.77 8.57
CA LEU A 255 25.58 6.94 7.90
C LEU A 255 26.16 7.16 6.49
N ASP A 256 27.47 7.01 6.34
CA ASP A 256 28.16 7.02 5.04
C ASP A 256 27.70 5.91 4.07
N SER A 257 27.34 4.74 4.60
CA SER A 257 26.80 3.65 3.78
C SER A 257 25.34 3.92 3.36
N ILE A 258 24.57 4.57 4.23
CA ILE A 258 23.18 4.97 3.95
C ILE A 258 23.16 6.10 2.91
N SER A 259 23.97 7.15 3.06
CA SER A 259 23.99 8.28 2.11
C SER A 259 24.42 7.85 0.71
N ARG A 260 25.40 6.93 0.59
CA ARG A 260 25.77 6.33 -0.70
C ARG A 260 24.64 5.47 -1.27
N ALA A 261 23.98 4.65 -0.46
CA ALA A 261 22.83 3.86 -0.89
C ALA A 261 21.64 4.75 -1.33
N VAL A 262 21.44 5.91 -0.70
CA VAL A 262 20.45 6.92 -1.10
C VAL A 262 20.78 7.46 -2.48
N ALA A 263 22.02 7.90 -2.72
CA ALA A 263 22.46 8.40 -4.03
C ALA A 263 22.32 7.33 -5.13
N THR A 264 22.70 6.08 -4.86
CA THR A 264 22.58 4.97 -5.85
C THR A 264 21.13 4.61 -6.18
N ASN A 265 20.20 4.78 -5.24
CA ASN A 265 18.78 4.44 -5.42
C ASN A 265 17.88 5.64 -5.78
N ALA A 266 18.42 6.86 -5.81
CA ALA A 266 17.66 8.08 -6.12
C ALA A 266 16.94 8.04 -7.47
N HIS A 267 17.52 7.33 -8.45
CA HIS A 267 16.95 7.18 -9.80
C HIS A 267 16.28 5.82 -10.04
N LYS A 268 16.26 4.92 -9.04
CA LYS A 268 15.65 3.58 -9.18
C LYS A 268 14.22 3.60 -8.63
N PRO A 269 13.26 2.91 -9.29
CA PRO A 269 11.95 2.68 -8.70
C PRO A 269 12.07 1.78 -7.46
N ILE A 270 11.23 2.03 -6.45
CA ILE A 270 11.26 1.32 -5.17
C ILE A 270 9.95 0.55 -4.99
N ALA A 271 10.06 -0.77 -4.84
CA ALA A 271 8.94 -1.66 -4.53
C ALA A 271 8.72 -1.72 -3.01
N CYS A 272 7.55 -1.26 -2.57
CA CYS A 272 7.21 -1.09 -1.16
C CYS A 272 6.14 -2.08 -0.70
N LYS A 273 6.47 -2.97 0.23
CA LYS A 273 5.53 -3.92 0.86
C LYS A 273 4.72 -3.20 1.95
N ILE A 274 3.40 -3.15 1.79
CA ILE A 274 2.46 -2.51 2.71
C ILE A 274 1.58 -3.59 3.36
N SER A 275 1.30 -3.44 4.65
CA SER A 275 0.47 -4.37 5.43
C SER A 275 -0.44 -3.63 6.41
N SER A 276 -1.18 -4.40 7.21
CA SER A 276 -2.00 -3.92 8.34
C SER A 276 -1.24 -3.01 9.33
N HIS A 277 0.09 -3.09 9.38
CA HIS A 277 0.98 -2.29 10.23
C HIS A 277 1.73 -1.16 9.48
N GLY A 278 1.31 -0.80 8.26
CA GLY A 278 1.98 0.18 7.42
C GLY A 278 3.09 -0.42 6.55
N LEU A 279 4.15 0.34 6.29
CA LEU A 279 5.29 -0.08 5.46
C LEU A 279 6.12 -1.15 6.21
N ILE A 280 6.28 -2.33 5.61
CA ILE A 280 7.07 -3.45 6.15
C ILE A 280 8.48 -3.49 5.60
N SER A 281 8.64 -3.27 4.30
CA SER A 281 9.92 -3.30 3.60
C SER A 281 9.85 -2.44 2.35
N ALA A 282 10.95 -1.77 2.00
CA ALA A 282 11.14 -1.15 0.71
C ALA A 282 12.37 -1.79 0.07
N ILE A 283 12.26 -2.13 -1.21
CA ILE A 283 13.30 -2.83 -1.96
C ILE A 283 13.51 -2.06 -3.28
N PRO A 284 14.74 -1.64 -3.63
CA PRO A 284 14.99 -1.05 -4.93
C PRO A 284 14.78 -2.12 -6.01
N GLU A 285 14.22 -1.74 -7.14
CA GLU A 285 14.11 -2.63 -8.29
C GLU A 285 15.47 -2.65 -9.02
N ASP A 286 16.12 -3.82 -9.06
CA ASP A 286 17.35 -4.09 -9.81
C ASP A 286 17.14 -5.42 -10.53
N ASP A 287 17.52 -5.47 -11.81
CA ASP A 287 17.22 -6.62 -12.67
C ASP A 287 18.09 -7.86 -12.37
N ASP A 288 19.31 -7.65 -11.86
CA ASP A 288 20.36 -8.69 -11.85
C ASP A 288 20.67 -9.35 -10.48
N HIS A 289 20.30 -8.77 -9.33
CA HIS A 289 20.80 -9.22 -8.01
C HIS A 289 19.72 -9.29 -6.91
N PRO A 290 19.88 -10.17 -5.89
CA PRO A 290 19.00 -10.20 -4.73
C PRO A 290 19.16 -8.91 -3.91
N THR A 291 18.15 -8.04 -3.99
CA THR A 291 18.21 -6.69 -3.47
C THR A 291 17.99 -6.64 -1.96
N THR A 292 19.00 -6.14 -1.24
CA THR A 292 18.90 -5.87 0.20
C THR A 292 17.81 -4.82 0.47
N SER A 293 16.95 -5.08 1.45
CA SER A 293 15.90 -4.13 1.84
C SER A 293 16.48 -2.82 2.34
N LEU A 294 15.92 -1.70 1.90
CA LEU A 294 16.26 -0.36 2.37
C LEU A 294 15.92 -0.20 3.85
N TYR A 295 16.71 0.63 4.53
CA TYR A 295 16.43 1.06 5.90
C TYR A 295 15.23 2.03 5.91
N ILE A 296 14.16 1.66 6.61
CA ILE A 296 12.87 2.39 6.60
C ILE A 296 12.29 2.63 8.00
N GLU A 297 13.10 2.47 9.06
CA GLU A 297 12.58 2.60 10.44
C GLU A 297 12.03 3.99 10.73
N HIS A 298 12.52 5.03 10.04
CA HIS A 298 12.04 6.41 10.15
C HIS A 298 10.62 6.64 9.60
N VAL A 299 10.13 5.78 8.69
CA VAL A 299 8.75 5.84 8.15
C VAL A 299 7.83 4.81 8.83
N ARG A 300 8.38 3.93 9.67
CA ARG A 300 7.63 2.83 10.27
C ARG A 300 6.78 3.33 11.43
N VAL A 301 5.48 3.01 11.42
CA VAL A 301 4.57 3.37 12.52
C VAL A 301 4.78 2.41 13.69
N PRO A 302 5.18 2.88 14.89
CA PRO A 302 5.32 2.03 16.06
C PRO A 302 3.94 1.79 16.72
N GLY A 303 3.23 0.71 16.38
CA GLY A 303 1.93 0.44 17.01
C GLY A 303 1.20 -0.87 16.67
N SER A 304 0.98 -1.68 17.71
CA SER A 304 -0.02 -2.76 17.84
C SER A 304 -0.12 -3.85 16.77
N THR A 305 0.25 -5.06 17.17
CA THR A 305 -0.04 -6.36 16.53
C THR A 305 -1.52 -6.75 16.66
N ILE A 306 -2.40 -6.24 15.79
CA ILE A 306 -3.71 -6.83 15.52
C ILE A 306 -3.83 -7.06 14.00
N LEU A 307 -4.00 -8.32 13.60
CA LEU A 307 -4.02 -8.70 12.19
C LEU A 307 -5.17 -8.03 11.42
N TRP A 308 -4.92 -7.78 10.13
CA TRP A 308 -5.92 -7.60 9.06
C TRP A 308 -6.74 -6.29 8.97
N ASN A 309 -6.37 -5.17 9.61
CA ASN A 309 -6.94 -3.86 9.25
C ASN A 309 -5.95 -2.68 9.42
N TYR A 310 -5.17 -2.34 8.38
CA TYR A 310 -4.64 -0.97 8.29
C TYR A 310 -5.81 -0.04 7.94
N ARG A 311 -6.37 0.63 8.94
CA ARG A 311 -7.33 1.70 8.73
C ARG A 311 -6.63 3.01 8.96
N ILE A 312 -6.48 3.82 7.90
CA ILE A 312 -6.00 5.20 8.04
C ILE A 312 -6.85 5.89 9.11
N PRO A 313 -6.24 6.48 10.16
CA PRO A 313 -6.96 7.12 11.25
C PRO A 313 -8.04 8.09 10.74
N ALA A 314 -9.22 8.03 11.37
CA ALA A 314 -10.41 8.72 10.85
C ALA A 314 -10.27 10.25 10.88
N ASP A 315 -9.48 10.78 11.80
CA ASP A 315 -9.09 12.18 11.90
C ASP A 315 -8.16 12.60 10.73
N ILE A 316 -7.22 11.74 10.32
CA ILE A 316 -6.36 11.97 9.15
C ILE A 316 -7.20 11.94 7.87
N LEU A 317 -8.13 10.97 7.74
CA LEU A 317 -9.06 10.93 6.60
C LEU A 317 -10.01 12.14 6.55
N ALA A 318 -10.49 12.61 7.71
CA ALA A 318 -11.33 13.79 7.80
C ALA A 318 -10.56 15.08 7.47
N PHE A 319 -9.30 15.19 7.88
CA PHE A 319 -8.41 16.28 7.50
C PHE A 319 -8.09 16.28 6.00
N ALA A 320 -7.68 15.14 5.45
CA ALA A 320 -7.28 15.00 4.04
C ALA A 320 -8.43 15.22 3.04
N ARG A 321 -9.69 15.01 3.47
CA ARG A 321 -10.92 15.29 2.70
C ARG A 321 -11.60 16.60 3.10
N GLY A 322 -11.02 17.34 4.04
CA GLY A 322 -11.58 18.57 4.59
C GLY A 322 -11.03 19.79 3.87
N SER A 323 -11.85 20.84 3.76
CA SER A 323 -11.35 22.13 3.26
C SER A 323 -10.46 22.80 4.31
N SER A 324 -9.15 22.76 4.06
CA SER A 324 -8.13 23.16 5.04
C SER A 324 -7.62 24.60 4.82
N VAL A 325 -7.35 25.00 3.57
CA VAL A 325 -6.69 26.27 3.20
C VAL A 325 -7.70 27.35 2.76
N PRO A 326 -7.69 28.56 3.36
CA PRO A 326 -8.42 29.73 2.88
C PRO A 326 -7.87 30.25 1.54
N CYS A 327 -8.76 30.56 0.60
CA CYS A 327 -8.39 31.07 -0.73
C CYS A 327 -7.59 32.38 -0.70
N GLY A 328 -7.85 33.27 0.26
CA GLY A 328 -7.15 34.55 0.38
C GLY A 328 -5.67 34.39 0.79
N VAL A 329 -5.33 33.30 1.48
CA VAL A 329 -3.93 32.98 1.78
C VAL A 329 -3.19 32.56 0.49
N LEU A 330 -3.86 31.82 -0.41
CA LEU A 330 -3.28 31.44 -1.70
C LEU A 330 -3.07 32.66 -2.62
N GLU A 331 -3.95 33.65 -2.54
CA GLU A 331 -3.82 34.94 -3.25
C GLU A 331 -2.65 35.77 -2.70
N LEU A 332 -2.55 35.91 -1.37
CA LEU A 332 -1.42 36.62 -0.74
C LEU A 332 -0.05 35.97 -0.98
N LEU A 333 -0.01 34.66 -1.22
CA LEU A 333 1.20 33.93 -1.62
C LEU A 333 1.48 33.99 -3.13
N GLY A 334 0.61 34.61 -3.95
CA GLY A 334 0.76 34.67 -5.40
C GLY A 334 0.54 33.33 -6.13
N ILE A 335 -0.08 32.33 -5.47
CA ILE A 335 -0.37 31.01 -6.03
C ILE A 335 -1.63 31.05 -6.92
N VAL A 336 -2.54 31.97 -6.61
CA VAL A 336 -3.84 32.16 -7.29
C VAL A 336 -4.05 33.66 -7.49
N GLY A 337 -4.55 34.07 -8.66
CA GLY A 337 -4.88 35.48 -8.91
C GLY A 337 -6.32 35.84 -8.53
N ASP A 338 -6.57 37.12 -8.25
CA ASP A 338 -7.84 37.72 -7.81
C ASP A 338 -9.07 37.33 -8.65
N SER A 339 -8.89 36.96 -9.92
CA SER A 339 -9.97 36.54 -10.82
C SER A 339 -10.45 35.09 -10.61
N GLN A 340 -9.68 34.29 -9.87
CA GLN A 340 -9.98 32.88 -9.58
C GLN A 340 -10.47 32.69 -8.13
N THR A 341 -10.36 33.72 -7.28
CA THR A 341 -10.85 33.75 -5.90
C THR A 341 -12.22 34.44 -5.81
N PRO A 342 -13.14 33.97 -4.94
CA PRO A 342 -14.33 34.74 -4.60
C PRO A 342 -13.94 36.00 -3.82
N GLU A 343 -14.72 37.09 -3.92
CA GLU A 343 -14.43 38.31 -3.17
C GLU A 343 -14.37 38.04 -1.65
N TRP A 344 -13.19 38.26 -1.05
CA TRP A 344 -12.93 38.01 0.37
C TRP A 344 -12.32 39.21 1.11
N ALA A 345 -11.65 40.12 0.40
CA ALA A 345 -10.96 41.28 0.99
C ALA A 345 -11.82 42.56 0.92
N SER A 346 -11.67 43.45 1.90
CA SER A 346 -12.33 44.75 1.92
C SER A 346 -11.71 45.74 0.92
N LYS A 347 -12.52 46.23 -0.02
CA LYS A 347 -12.11 47.24 -1.02
C LYS A 347 -12.06 48.63 -0.40
N HIS A 348 -10.91 49.28 -0.48
CA HIS A 348 -10.66 50.63 0.03
C HIS A 348 -10.55 51.64 -1.14
N ASP A 349 -11.32 52.74 -1.10
CA ASP A 349 -11.31 53.80 -2.13
C ASP A 349 -10.37 54.94 -1.73
N ASP A 350 -9.07 54.72 -1.94
CA ASP A 350 -8.01 55.68 -1.62
C ASP A 350 -8.04 56.93 -2.50
N SER A 351 -8.56 56.79 -3.72
CA SER A 351 -8.71 57.86 -4.71
C SER A 351 -9.46 59.07 -4.14
N ARG A 352 -10.62 58.82 -3.49
CA ARG A 352 -11.42 59.89 -2.88
C ARG A 352 -10.72 60.54 -1.70
N HIS A 353 -10.16 59.74 -0.80
CA HIS A 353 -9.46 60.24 0.37
C HIS A 353 -8.26 61.12 -0.01
N HIS A 354 -7.48 60.70 -1.01
CA HIS A 354 -6.34 61.47 -1.51
C HIS A 354 -6.76 62.81 -2.16
N LEU A 355 -7.84 62.81 -2.96
CA LEU A 355 -8.38 64.02 -3.59
C LEU A 355 -8.89 65.04 -2.55
N ASP A 356 -9.62 64.60 -1.54
CA ASP A 356 -10.11 65.47 -0.46
C ASP A 356 -8.96 66.08 0.34
N LEU A 357 -7.93 65.28 0.66
CA LEU A 357 -6.77 65.72 1.42
C LEU A 357 -5.91 66.72 0.61
N MET A 358 -5.78 66.52 -0.71
CA MET A 358 -5.14 67.48 -1.63
C MET A 358 -5.96 68.78 -1.77
N SER A 359 -7.29 68.67 -1.84
CA SER A 359 -8.22 69.81 -1.91
C SER A 359 -8.17 70.69 -0.65
N ARG A 360 -8.06 70.07 0.54
CA ARG A 360 -7.86 70.78 1.81
C ARG A 360 -6.55 71.57 1.83
N ARG A 361 -5.42 70.92 1.52
CA ARG A 361 -4.10 71.58 1.46
C ARG A 361 -4.08 72.78 0.50
N MET A 362 -4.67 72.64 -0.69
CA MET A 362 -4.74 73.73 -1.67
C MET A 362 -5.54 74.95 -1.15
N ARG A 363 -6.56 74.73 -0.31
CA ARG A 363 -7.31 75.83 0.35
C ARG A 363 -6.51 76.44 1.48
N GLU A 364 -5.90 75.63 2.33
CA GLU A 364 -5.07 76.09 3.46
C GLU A 364 -3.87 76.91 3.00
N GLN A 365 -3.14 76.43 1.98
CA GLN A 365 -2.00 77.14 1.37
C GLN A 365 -2.44 78.48 0.76
N ARG A 366 -3.59 78.52 0.08
CA ARG A 366 -4.14 79.74 -0.53
C ARG A 366 -4.62 80.74 0.51
N ASN A 367 -5.19 80.27 1.63
CA ASN A 367 -5.59 81.09 2.76
C ASN A 367 -4.36 81.67 3.49
N ALA A 368 -3.30 80.88 3.68
CA ALA A 368 -2.03 81.32 4.26
C ALA A 368 -1.38 82.43 3.42
N MET A 369 -1.24 82.23 2.10
CA MET A 369 -0.72 83.26 1.19
C MET A 369 -1.58 84.54 1.17
N ALA A 370 -2.91 84.42 1.31
CA ALA A 370 -3.82 85.56 1.40
C ALA A 370 -3.77 86.29 2.76
N ALA A 371 -3.28 85.64 3.82
CA ALA A 371 -2.97 86.28 5.10
C ALA A 371 -1.59 86.96 5.06
N GLU A 372 -0.57 86.29 4.51
CA GLU A 372 0.79 86.82 4.32
C GLU A 372 0.83 88.12 3.49
N SER A 373 -0.03 88.23 2.47
CA SER A 373 -0.13 89.44 1.64
C SER A 373 -0.69 90.66 2.39
N ARG A 374 -1.33 90.47 3.55
CA ARG A 374 -1.88 91.55 4.40
C ARG A 374 -0.92 92.02 5.49
N MET A 375 0.18 91.29 5.73
CA MET A 375 1.15 91.60 6.79
C MET A 375 2.28 92.51 6.30
N SER A 376 3.00 93.15 7.24
CA SER A 376 4.16 93.99 6.94
C SER A 376 5.32 93.17 6.34
N GLN A 377 6.29 93.82 5.70
CA GLN A 377 7.35 93.11 4.98
C GLN A 377 8.25 92.26 5.89
N ALA A 378 8.55 92.73 7.11
CA ALA A 378 9.34 91.96 8.08
C ALA A 378 8.55 90.78 8.66
N ASP A 379 7.27 90.99 9.00
CA ASP A 379 6.39 89.95 9.53
C ASP A 379 6.12 88.85 8.50
N ARG A 380 6.03 89.24 7.21
CA ARG A 380 5.84 88.31 6.08
C ARG A 380 7.01 87.35 5.92
N GLU A 381 8.25 87.81 6.12
CA GLU A 381 9.42 86.92 6.09
C GLU A 381 9.46 85.94 7.25
N HIS A 382 8.98 86.33 8.43
CA HIS A 382 8.86 85.43 9.59
C HIS A 382 7.77 84.38 9.34
N ALA A 383 6.57 84.82 8.95
CA ALA A 383 5.44 83.96 8.62
C ALA A 383 5.75 82.97 7.47
N ALA A 384 6.52 83.39 6.46
CA ALA A 384 6.94 82.51 5.36
C ALA A 384 7.93 81.41 5.82
N ARG A 385 8.84 81.71 6.76
CA ARG A 385 9.75 80.72 7.37
C ARG A 385 8.97 79.73 8.24
N ASP A 386 8.06 80.22 9.07
CA ASP A 386 7.21 79.37 9.91
C ASP A 386 6.28 78.48 9.07
N ARG A 387 5.72 78.98 7.97
CA ARG A 387 4.98 78.16 7.01
C ARG A 387 5.85 77.05 6.42
N MET A 388 7.06 77.35 5.94
CA MET A 388 7.95 76.32 5.41
C MET A 388 8.26 75.24 6.45
N ARG A 389 8.46 75.64 7.71
CA ARG A 389 8.67 74.70 8.82
C ARG A 389 7.44 73.82 9.07
N MET A 390 6.26 74.43 9.23
CA MET A 390 4.99 73.72 9.43
C MET A 390 4.66 72.77 8.27
N GLU A 391 4.88 73.19 7.02
CA GLU A 391 4.67 72.34 5.84
C GLU A 391 5.62 71.13 5.82
N ASN A 392 6.86 71.30 6.28
CA ASN A 392 7.83 70.21 6.35
C ASN A 392 7.52 69.23 7.51
N GLU A 393 7.08 69.74 8.67
CA GLU A 393 6.58 68.93 9.78
C GLU A 393 5.33 68.12 9.36
N GLN A 394 4.36 68.77 8.70
CA GLN A 394 3.17 68.10 8.14
C GLN A 394 3.50 66.99 7.13
N ARG A 395 4.47 67.20 6.22
CA ARG A 395 4.91 66.17 5.26
C ARG A 395 5.53 64.95 5.95
N LEU A 396 6.20 65.13 7.09
CA LEU A 396 6.77 64.01 7.86
C LEU A 396 5.68 63.23 8.59
N ASP A 397 4.68 63.92 9.15
CA ASP A 397 3.56 63.26 9.81
C ASP A 397 2.61 62.58 8.81
N ASP A 398 2.36 63.17 7.64
CA ASP A 398 1.70 62.50 6.49
C ASP A 398 2.37 61.17 6.14
N LEU A 399 3.71 61.15 6.10
CA LEU A 399 4.49 59.98 5.71
C LEU A 399 4.42 58.89 6.79
N ARG A 400 4.46 59.29 8.07
CA ARG A 400 4.23 58.39 9.22
C ARG A 400 2.83 57.80 9.21
N ASP A 401 1.81 58.61 8.97
CA ASP A 401 0.41 58.16 8.98
C ASP A 401 0.09 57.28 7.76
N ARG A 402 0.67 57.56 6.58
CA ARG A 402 0.65 56.62 5.45
C ARG A 402 1.28 55.27 5.81
N MET A 403 2.48 55.25 6.39
CA MET A 403 3.12 54.00 6.82
C MET A 403 2.30 53.24 7.88
N ARG A 404 1.67 53.95 8.82
CA ARG A 404 0.76 53.34 9.80
C ARG A 404 -0.47 52.73 9.15
N LEU A 405 -1.14 53.46 8.27
CA LEU A 405 -2.31 52.99 7.54
C LEU A 405 -1.97 51.79 6.65
N ASP A 406 -0.85 51.83 5.92
CA ASP A 406 -0.38 50.71 5.10
C ASP A 406 -0.09 49.45 5.93
N THR A 407 0.53 49.59 7.12
CA THR A 407 0.72 48.47 8.05
C THR A 407 -0.62 47.92 8.55
N GLN A 408 -1.53 48.78 9.02
CA GLN A 408 -2.87 48.37 9.47
C GLN A 408 -3.67 47.68 8.36
N ARG A 409 -3.54 48.13 7.10
CA ARG A 409 -4.18 47.52 5.93
C ARG A 409 -3.59 46.16 5.61
N ARG A 410 -2.26 45.99 5.67
CA ARG A 410 -1.60 44.68 5.50
C ARG A 410 -2.03 43.70 6.58
N GLU A 411 -2.08 44.13 7.83
CA GLU A 411 -2.57 43.33 8.96
C GLU A 411 -4.06 42.96 8.79
N THR A 412 -4.90 43.92 8.38
CA THR A 412 -6.33 43.68 8.12
C THR A 412 -6.52 42.70 6.97
N ARG A 413 -5.82 42.87 5.85
CA ARG A 413 -5.90 41.96 4.70
C ARG A 413 -5.36 40.56 5.05
N ALA A 414 -4.31 40.44 5.85
CA ALA A 414 -3.84 39.15 6.35
C ALA A 414 -4.89 38.48 7.27
N HIS A 415 -5.59 39.25 8.11
CA HIS A 415 -6.66 38.75 8.97
C HIS A 415 -7.90 38.30 8.18
N GLU A 416 -8.30 39.07 7.17
CA GLU A 416 -9.37 38.71 6.22
C GLU A 416 -9.01 37.46 5.41
N ALA A 417 -7.75 37.34 4.96
CA ALA A 417 -7.27 36.19 4.21
C ALA A 417 -7.40 34.88 5.00
N ILE A 418 -7.05 34.91 6.29
CA ILE A 418 -7.18 33.74 7.20
C ILE A 418 -8.67 33.39 7.43
N GLN A 419 -9.57 34.36 7.39
CA GLN A 419 -11.02 34.15 7.55
C GLN A 419 -11.76 33.82 6.24
N SER A 420 -11.07 33.83 5.10
CA SER A 420 -11.69 33.65 3.78
C SER A 420 -12.33 32.26 3.60
N PRO A 421 -13.15 32.06 2.55
CA PRO A 421 -13.64 30.74 2.17
C PRO A 421 -12.50 29.73 2.02
N LYS A 422 -12.66 28.54 2.61
CA LYS A 422 -11.68 27.45 2.50
C LYS A 422 -11.97 26.58 1.28
N TRP A 423 -10.92 26.18 0.57
CA TRP A 423 -10.99 25.29 -0.58
C TRP A 423 -10.67 23.84 -0.21
N ASP A 424 -11.19 22.92 -1.00
CA ASP A 424 -10.89 21.48 -0.89
C ASP A 424 -9.44 21.17 -1.30
N ALA A 425 -8.85 20.16 -0.69
CA ALA A 425 -7.46 19.76 -0.91
C ALA A 425 -7.16 19.44 -2.38
N ALA A 426 -8.11 18.85 -3.12
CA ALA A 426 -7.94 18.58 -4.55
C ALA A 426 -7.79 19.87 -5.39
N LEU A 427 -8.61 20.89 -5.09
CA LEU A 427 -8.53 22.19 -5.76
C LEU A 427 -7.21 22.89 -5.41
N VAL A 428 -6.88 22.99 -4.12
CA VAL A 428 -5.61 23.58 -3.64
C VAL A 428 -4.42 22.91 -4.32
N ALA A 429 -4.37 21.57 -4.37
CA ALA A 429 -3.29 20.82 -5.00
C ALA A 429 -3.14 21.15 -6.49
N SER A 430 -4.25 21.26 -7.24
CA SER A 430 -4.20 21.61 -8.67
C SER A 430 -3.65 23.01 -8.96
N HIS A 431 -3.95 24.00 -8.12
CA HIS A 431 -3.39 25.36 -8.27
C HIS A 431 -1.91 25.39 -7.87
N ASN A 432 -1.53 24.70 -6.79
CA ASN A 432 -0.13 24.59 -6.38
C ASN A 432 0.73 23.84 -7.42
N LEU A 433 0.20 22.77 -8.05
CA LEU A 433 0.88 22.07 -9.12
C LEU A 433 1.15 23.00 -10.33
N ARG A 434 0.15 23.77 -10.76
CA ARG A 434 0.32 24.76 -11.83
C ARG A 434 1.38 25.81 -11.48
N TRP A 435 1.38 26.29 -10.24
CA TRP A 435 2.37 27.24 -9.75
C TRP A 435 3.78 26.64 -9.74
N LEU A 436 3.96 25.40 -9.27
CA LEU A 436 5.25 24.68 -9.30
C LEU A 436 5.76 24.45 -10.74
N GLN A 437 4.87 24.13 -11.68
CA GLN A 437 5.19 23.99 -13.10
C GLN A 437 5.63 25.33 -13.72
N GLN A 438 4.96 26.44 -13.37
CA GLN A 438 5.34 27.79 -13.82
C GLN A 438 6.71 28.24 -13.29
N HIS A 439 7.13 27.74 -12.14
CA HIS A 439 8.44 28.03 -11.53
C HIS A 439 9.52 27.00 -11.90
N GLY A 440 9.24 26.06 -12.82
CA GLY A 440 10.19 25.04 -13.26
C GLY A 440 10.58 24.04 -12.18
N LEU A 441 9.81 23.90 -11.10
CA LEU A 441 10.08 23.00 -9.97
C LEU A 441 9.49 21.59 -10.16
N VAL A 442 8.64 21.40 -11.18
CA VAL A 442 8.02 20.13 -11.56
C VAL A 442 7.87 20.12 -13.09
N SER A 443 8.18 18.99 -13.73
CA SER A 443 8.00 18.80 -15.18
C SER A 443 6.56 19.13 -15.63
N SER A 444 6.44 19.80 -16.78
CA SER A 444 5.14 20.14 -17.38
C SER A 444 4.46 18.96 -18.09
N ASP A 445 5.15 17.82 -18.22
CA ASP A 445 4.63 16.62 -18.89
C ASP A 445 3.35 16.07 -18.22
N PRO A 446 2.36 15.58 -18.99
CA PRO A 446 1.10 15.09 -18.45
C PRO A 446 1.24 13.81 -17.60
N ILE A 447 2.32 13.07 -17.75
CA ILE A 447 2.59 11.82 -17.02
C ILE A 447 3.36 12.15 -15.73
N SER A 448 4.56 12.72 -15.88
CA SER A 448 5.50 13.07 -14.80
C SER A 448 5.03 14.24 -13.93
N GLY A 449 4.35 15.22 -14.52
CA GLY A 449 3.76 16.38 -13.85
C GLY A 449 2.37 16.12 -13.27
N SER A 450 1.88 14.88 -13.24
CA SER A 450 0.60 14.57 -12.60
C SER A 450 0.69 14.66 -11.07
N LEU A 451 -0.40 15.08 -10.40
CA LEU A 451 -0.47 15.12 -8.92
C LEU A 451 -0.05 13.80 -8.26
N ARG A 452 -0.37 12.67 -8.92
CA ARG A 452 -0.01 11.33 -8.44
C ARG A 452 1.49 11.05 -8.59
N ALA A 453 2.12 11.47 -9.69
CA ALA A 453 3.55 11.32 -9.90
C ALA A 453 4.36 12.19 -8.93
N VAL A 454 3.97 13.46 -8.74
CA VAL A 454 4.61 14.36 -7.75
C VAL A 454 4.50 13.79 -6.33
N ALA A 455 3.30 13.33 -5.93
CA ALA A 455 3.12 12.69 -4.63
C ALA A 455 3.93 11.38 -4.48
N ALA A 456 4.06 10.59 -5.55
CA ALA A 456 4.89 9.38 -5.54
C ALA A 456 6.39 9.71 -5.42
N GLY A 457 6.89 10.74 -6.11
CA GLY A 457 8.27 11.22 -6.00
C GLY A 457 8.59 11.78 -4.61
N LEU A 458 7.64 12.48 -3.97
CA LEU A 458 7.77 12.92 -2.58
C LEU A 458 7.86 11.71 -1.62
N LEU A 459 7.01 10.70 -1.80
CA LEU A 459 7.06 9.46 -0.99
C LEU A 459 8.33 8.65 -1.22
N HIS A 460 8.81 8.58 -2.47
CA HIS A 460 10.10 7.97 -2.82
C HIS A 460 11.26 8.66 -2.08
N ARG A 461 11.31 10.00 -2.11
CA ARG A 461 12.29 10.77 -1.35
C ARG A 461 12.16 10.56 0.17
N MET A 462 10.95 10.53 0.73
CA MET A 462 10.76 10.26 2.18
C MET A 462 11.24 8.85 2.60
N ILE A 463 11.22 7.87 1.70
CA ILE A 463 11.73 6.52 2.01
C ILE A 463 13.25 6.49 2.01
N LEU A 464 13.90 7.24 1.12
CA LEU A 464 15.36 7.34 1.06
C LEU A 464 15.94 8.28 2.14
N ASP A 465 15.29 9.40 2.40
CA ASP A 465 15.79 10.49 3.26
C ASP A 465 14.90 10.67 4.51
N GLY A 466 15.45 10.25 5.65
CA GLY A 466 14.78 10.34 6.95
C GLY A 466 14.72 11.73 7.55
N GLU A 467 15.63 12.64 7.19
CA GLU A 467 15.58 14.03 7.64
C GLU A 467 14.45 14.76 6.91
N PHE A 468 14.40 14.63 5.58
CA PHE A 468 13.29 15.14 4.76
C PHE A 468 11.93 14.57 5.18
N ALA A 469 11.85 13.27 5.51
CA ALA A 469 10.62 12.67 6.02
C ALA A 469 10.20 13.30 7.37
N GLY A 470 11.15 13.59 8.26
CA GLY A 470 10.92 14.24 9.54
C GLY A 470 10.45 15.69 9.40
N GLU A 471 11.05 16.46 8.50
CA GLU A 471 10.64 17.83 8.17
C GLU A 471 9.24 17.87 7.56
N MET A 472 8.97 17.01 6.57
CA MET A 472 7.66 16.89 5.92
C MET A 472 6.57 16.53 6.93
N SER A 473 6.83 15.59 7.83
CA SER A 473 5.88 15.20 8.89
C SER A 473 5.60 16.35 9.85
N ARG A 474 6.63 17.08 10.30
CA ARG A 474 6.48 18.27 11.16
C ARG A 474 5.65 19.37 10.49
N MET A 475 5.85 19.61 9.20
CA MET A 475 5.07 20.57 8.42
C MET A 475 3.60 20.15 8.32
N LEU A 476 3.34 18.88 8.02
CA LEU A 476 1.97 18.34 7.94
C LEU A 476 1.24 18.37 9.30
N ASP A 477 1.94 18.10 10.40
CA ASP A 477 1.37 18.22 11.75
C ASP A 477 1.05 19.68 12.12
N GLN A 478 1.92 20.63 11.79
CA GLN A 478 1.65 22.06 11.97
C GLN A 478 0.43 22.51 11.14
N TRP A 479 0.32 22.06 9.88
CA TRP A 479 -0.83 22.35 9.02
C TRP A 479 -2.12 21.73 9.59
N LYS A 480 -2.08 20.46 10.04
CA LYS A 480 -3.21 19.80 10.70
C LYS A 480 -3.67 20.55 11.95
N ALA A 481 -2.73 20.99 12.80
CA ALA A 481 -3.02 21.77 14.00
C ALA A 481 -3.65 23.13 13.67
N TRP A 482 -3.11 23.86 12.69
CA TRP A 482 -3.66 25.13 12.23
C TRP A 482 -5.06 24.99 11.63
N ALA A 483 -5.30 23.96 10.80
CA ALA A 483 -6.60 23.68 10.20
C ALA A 483 -7.66 23.37 11.26
N ALA A 484 -7.29 22.62 12.32
CA ALA A 484 -8.15 22.32 13.46
C ALA A 484 -8.46 23.57 14.30
N ALA A 485 -7.45 24.38 14.64
CA ALA A 485 -7.63 25.63 15.39
C ALA A 485 -8.55 26.63 14.65
N ALA A 486 -8.37 26.76 13.33
CA ALA A 486 -9.22 27.57 12.46
C ALA A 486 -10.65 27.01 12.29
N CYS A 487 -10.92 25.75 12.70
CA CYS A 487 -12.26 25.18 12.74
C CYS A 487 -12.96 25.47 14.08
N ALA A 488 -12.22 25.34 15.20
CA ALA A 488 -12.74 25.59 16.55
C ALA A 488 -13.26 27.04 16.73
N SER A 489 -12.57 28.03 16.16
CA SER A 489 -12.99 29.45 16.20
C SER A 489 -14.35 29.71 15.51
N ARG A 490 -14.70 28.90 14.50
CA ARG A 490 -16.01 28.96 13.81
C ARG A 490 -17.15 28.36 14.63
N ILE A 491 -16.88 27.32 15.43
CA ILE A 491 -17.87 26.67 16.29
C ILE A 491 -18.28 27.63 17.43
N SER A 492 -17.31 28.24 18.10
CA SER A 492 -17.54 29.26 19.14
C SER A 492 -18.39 30.44 18.65
N ARG A 493 -18.10 30.97 17.45
CA ARG A 493 -18.90 32.05 16.83
C ARG A 493 -20.32 31.62 16.42
N ARG A 494 -20.58 30.32 16.24
CA ARG A 494 -21.94 29.80 15.97
C ARG A 494 -22.74 29.53 17.25
N SER A 495 -22.11 29.11 18.34
CA SER A 495 -22.81 28.91 19.63
C SER A 495 -23.13 30.21 20.36
N GLY A 496 -22.39 31.29 20.10
CA GLY A 496 -22.67 32.63 20.66
C GLY A 496 -23.73 33.44 19.89
N ARG A 497 -24.52 32.80 19.02
CA ARG A 497 -25.53 33.46 18.16
C ARG A 497 -26.85 32.65 18.02
N ALA A 498 -27.09 31.74 18.96
CA ALA A 498 -28.32 30.98 19.13
C ALA A 498 -29.04 31.45 20.40
#